data_AF-A0A9R1PAP8-F1
#
_entry.id   AF-A0A9R1PAP8-F1
#
_cell.length_a   1.000
_cell.length_b   1.000
_cell.length_c   1.000
_cell.angle_alpha   90.00
_cell.angle_beta   90.00
_cell.angle_gamma   90.00
#
_symmetry.space_group_name_H-M   'P 1'
#
loop_
_entity.id
_entity.type
_entity.pdbx_description
1 polymer ?
#
loop_
_entity_poly.entity_id
_entity_poly.type
_entity_poly.pdbx_seq_one_letter_code
_entity_poly.pdbx_strand_id
1 'polypeptide(L)'
;MMHHQGPNMMVDFEGALTGRRFLGCPVQQDEDVNCGVVEWVDAPWLEILQRFLARICNIYHEQNLRRVKDKQAHEKEVGKLKKEIDFLSDSYN
;
A
#
# COMPACT_ATOMS: atom_id res chain seq x y z
N MET A 1 -10.27 -21.62 -6.33
CA MET A 1 -10.12 -22.26 -5.02
C MET A 1 -11.39 -21.94 -4.23
N MET A 2 -12.19 -22.92 -3.82
CA MET A 2 -13.37 -22.65 -2.99
C MET A 2 -12.94 -22.74 -1.53
N HIS A 3 -12.88 -21.59 -0.85
CA HIS A 3 -12.68 -21.53 0.59
C HIS A 3 -14.03 -21.83 1.24
N HIS A 4 -14.09 -22.79 2.16
CA HIS A 4 -15.34 -23.27 2.78
C HIS A 4 -15.91 -22.32 3.85
N GLN A 5 -15.48 -21.07 3.84
CA GLN A 5 -15.88 -20.03 4.79
C GLN A 5 -16.79 -19.02 4.08
N GLY A 6 -17.80 -18.53 4.80
CA GLY A 6 -18.69 -17.50 4.28
C GLY A 6 -17.96 -16.19 3.97
N PRO A 7 -18.50 -15.35 3.08
CA PRO A 7 -17.88 -14.07 2.74
C PRO A 7 -17.88 -13.13 3.94
N ASN A 8 -16.82 -12.32 4.06
CA ASN A 8 -16.69 -11.28 5.07
C ASN A 8 -16.89 -9.89 4.45
N MET A 9 -17.38 -8.94 5.23
CA MET A 9 -17.49 -7.55 4.82
C MET A 9 -16.10 -6.90 4.84
N MET A 10 -15.67 -6.40 3.69
CA MET A 10 -14.38 -5.76 3.47
C MET A 10 -14.57 -4.35 2.91
N VAL A 11 -13.50 -3.56 2.92
CA VAL A 11 -13.47 -2.17 2.42
C VAL A 11 -12.40 -2.07 1.35
N ASP A 12 -12.73 -1.42 0.23
CA ASP A 12 -11.73 -1.07 -0.78
C ASP A 12 -10.94 0.16 -0.33
N PHE A 13 -9.63 0.11 -0.44
CA PHE A 13 -8.73 1.21 -0.05
C PHE A 13 -8.03 1.87 -1.23
N GLU A 14 -8.29 1.39 -2.45
CA GLU A 14 -7.53 1.76 -3.63
C GLU A 14 -8.40 2.45 -4.69
N GLY A 15 -7.83 3.50 -5.30
CA GLY A 15 -8.42 4.20 -6.45
C GLY A 15 -9.84 4.77 -6.22
N ALA A 16 -10.67 4.67 -7.27
CA ALA A 16 -11.98 5.32 -7.34
C ALA A 16 -13.04 4.74 -6.39
N LEU A 17 -12.81 3.54 -5.87
CA LEU A 17 -13.75 2.80 -5.03
C LEU A 17 -13.38 2.86 -3.54
N THR A 18 -12.30 3.57 -3.21
CA THR A 18 -11.85 3.81 -1.84
C THR A 18 -13.04 4.13 -0.90
N GLY A 19 -13.13 3.37 0.19
CA GLY A 19 -14.18 3.44 1.19
C GLY A 19 -15.43 2.62 0.91
N ARG A 20 -15.63 2.04 -0.29
CA ARG A 20 -16.80 1.17 -0.56
C ARG A 20 -16.63 -0.18 0.10
N ARG A 21 -17.76 -0.73 0.57
CA ARG A 21 -17.81 -2.05 1.19
C ARG A 21 -18.23 -3.13 0.21
N PHE A 22 -17.60 -4.29 0.32
CA PHE A 22 -17.90 -5.46 -0.47
C PHE A 22 -17.83 -6.74 0.36
N LEU A 23 -18.52 -7.78 -0.10
CA LEU A 23 -18.38 -9.13 0.39
C LEU A 23 -17.19 -9.78 -0.32
N GLY A 24 -16.20 -10.21 0.46
CA GLY A 24 -14.97 -10.82 -0.05
C GLY A 24 -14.58 -12.09 0.71
N CYS A 25 -13.55 -12.77 0.22
CA CYS A 25 -13.05 -13.98 0.87
C CYS A 25 -12.31 -13.62 2.16
N PRO A 26 -12.61 -14.26 3.30
CA PRO A 26 -11.89 -13.97 4.55
C PRO A 26 -10.39 -14.26 4.47
N VAL A 27 -9.98 -15.20 3.60
CA VAL A 27 -8.56 -15.59 3.41
C VAL A 27 -7.76 -14.54 2.63
N GLN A 28 -8.41 -13.57 1.97
CA GLN A 28 -7.73 -12.49 1.23
C GLN A 28 -6.83 -11.62 2.12
N GLN A 29 -7.10 -11.51 3.42
CA GLN A 29 -6.35 -10.64 4.33
C GLN A 29 -5.04 -11.28 4.81
N ASP A 30 -4.94 -12.61 4.80
CA ASP A 30 -3.85 -13.33 5.47
C ASP A 30 -2.79 -13.88 4.48
N GLU A 31 -3.16 -14.14 3.21
CA GLU A 31 -2.30 -14.91 2.30
C GLU A 31 -1.85 -14.15 1.03
N ASP A 32 -2.08 -12.84 0.92
CA ASP A 32 -1.90 -12.08 -0.34
C ASP A 32 -2.66 -12.71 -1.54
N VAL A 33 -3.66 -13.54 -1.27
CA VAL A 33 -4.45 -14.26 -2.29
C VAL A 33 -5.66 -13.43 -2.67
N ASN A 34 -5.68 -12.87 -3.88
CA ASN A 34 -6.85 -12.17 -4.39
C ASN A 34 -7.92 -13.16 -4.93
N CYS A 35 -8.89 -13.51 -4.09
CA CYS A 35 -10.07 -14.31 -4.47
C CYS A 35 -11.16 -13.54 -5.25
N GLY A 36 -10.93 -12.26 -5.57
CA GLY A 36 -11.92 -11.37 -6.18
C GLY A 36 -12.96 -10.80 -5.21
N VAL A 37 -13.74 -9.85 -5.72
CA VAL A 37 -14.93 -9.30 -5.06
C VAL A 37 -16.12 -10.21 -5.35
N VAL A 38 -16.89 -10.58 -4.33
CA VAL A 38 -18.14 -11.33 -4.53
C VAL A 38 -19.28 -10.37 -4.88
N GLU A 39 -19.50 -9.35 -4.06
CA GLU A 39 -20.60 -8.41 -4.25
C GLU A 39 -20.33 -7.06 -3.56
N TRP A 40 -20.78 -5.96 -4.15
CA TRP A 40 -20.76 -4.64 -3.52
C TRP A 40 -21.99 -4.43 -2.64
N VAL A 41 -21.78 -4.01 -1.39
CA VAL A 41 -22.86 -3.77 -0.42
C VAL A 41 -23.43 -2.36 -0.56
N ASP A 42 -22.58 -1.41 -0.94
CA ASP A 42 -22.95 -0.01 -1.05
C ASP A 42 -23.42 0.37 -2.45
N ALA A 43 -24.24 1.42 -2.57
CA ALA A 43 -24.48 2.07 -3.85
C ALA A 43 -23.16 2.53 -4.48
N PRO A 44 -23.07 2.59 -5.83
CA PRO A 44 -21.89 3.14 -6.48
C PRO A 44 -21.67 4.58 -6.05
N TRP A 45 -20.41 4.95 -5.86
CA TRP A 45 -20.02 6.34 -5.70
C TRP A 45 -20.50 7.15 -6.89
N LEU A 46 -20.95 8.38 -6.62
CA LEU A 46 -21.21 9.35 -7.69
C LEU A 46 -19.94 9.54 -8.52
N GLU A 47 -20.09 9.75 -9.82
CA GLU A 47 -18.95 9.85 -10.73
C GLU A 47 -17.95 10.96 -10.32
N ILE A 48 -18.46 12.07 -9.81
CA ILE A 48 -17.62 13.16 -9.28
C ILE A 48 -16.77 12.71 -8.09
N LEU A 49 -17.33 11.88 -7.20
CA LEU A 49 -16.64 11.33 -6.05
C LEU A 49 -15.59 10.31 -6.49
N GLN A 50 -15.93 9.43 -7.44
CA GLN A 50 -14.98 8.46 -8.00
C GLN A 50 -13.73 9.13 -8.57
N ARG A 51 -13.92 10.19 -9.37
CA ARG A 51 -12.80 10.96 -9.95
C ARG A 51 -11.96 11.65 -8.87
N PHE A 52 -12.60 12.19 -7.84
CA PHE A 52 -11.91 12.85 -6.73
C PHE A 52 -11.09 11.85 -5.90
N LEU A 53 -11.67 10.70 -5.55
CA LEU A 53 -11.00 9.64 -4.81
C LEU A 53 -9.80 9.08 -5.59
N ALA A 54 -9.99 8.76 -6.87
CA ALA A 54 -8.89 8.29 -7.72
C ALA A 54 -7.73 9.29 -7.75
N ARG A 55 -8.03 10.58 -7.84
CA ARG A 55 -7.01 11.64 -7.83
C ARG A 55 -6.27 11.71 -6.49
N ILE A 56 -6.97 11.63 -5.36
CA ILE A 56 -6.34 11.64 -4.04
C ILE A 56 -5.46 10.41 -3.85
N CYS A 57 -5.96 9.22 -4.19
CA CYS A 57 -5.17 7.98 -4.11
C CYS A 57 -3.89 8.12 -4.93
N ASN A 58 -3.98 8.57 -6.18
CA ASN A 58 -2.79 8.79 -7.03
C ASN A 58 -1.77 9.72 -6.37
N ILE A 59 -2.21 10.86 -5.83
CA ILE A 59 -1.32 11.80 -5.14
C ILE A 59 -0.66 11.13 -3.91
N TYR A 60 -1.43 10.35 -3.15
CA TYR A 60 -0.92 9.62 -1.99
C TYR A 60 0.14 8.58 -2.39
N HIS A 61 -0.10 7.77 -3.42
CA HIS A 61 0.86 6.79 -3.91
C HIS A 61 2.13 7.46 -4.45
N GLU A 62 2.00 8.53 -5.23
CA GLU A 62 3.14 9.28 -5.76
C GLU A 62 4.00 9.86 -4.62
N GLN A 63 3.38 10.47 -3.62
CA GLN A 63 4.08 11.03 -2.46
C GLN A 63 4.77 9.94 -1.63
N ASN A 64 4.09 8.82 -1.38
CA ASN A 64 4.67 7.70 -0.66
C ASN A 64 5.83 7.07 -1.42
N LEU A 65 5.70 6.88 -2.73
CA LEU A 65 6.77 6.36 -3.57
C LEU A 65 7.99 7.28 -3.52
N ARG A 66 7.78 8.60 -3.57
CA ARG A 66 8.87 9.58 -3.41
C ARG A 66 9.53 9.45 -2.04
N ARG A 67 8.75 9.38 -0.96
CA ARG A 67 9.28 9.21 0.40
C ARG A 67 10.12 7.94 0.55
N VAL A 68 9.66 6.82 -0.02
CA VAL A 68 10.41 5.55 0.01
C VAL A 68 11.74 5.68 -0.74
N LYS A 69 11.74 6.32 -1.92
CA LYS A 69 12.96 6.57 -2.70
C LYS A 69 13.94 7.48 -1.96
N ASP A 70 13.44 8.59 -1.40
CA ASP A 70 14.25 9.55 -0.65
C ASP A 70 14.86 8.89 0.60
N LYS A 71 14.08 8.07 1.32
CA LYS A 71 14.55 7.28 2.46
C LYS A 71 15.65 6.29 2.05
N GLN A 72 15.44 5.54 0.98
CA GLN A 72 16.43 4.58 0.48
C GLN A 72 17.74 5.26 0.06
N ALA A 73 17.65 6.41 -0.62
CA ALA A 73 18.83 7.20 -1.00
C ALA A 73 19.59 7.70 0.25
N HIS A 74 18.86 8.23 1.23
CA HIS A 74 19.44 8.68 2.49
C HIS A 74 20.14 7.54 3.25
N GLU A 75 19.48 6.38 3.40
CA GLU A 75 20.06 5.21 4.06
C GLU A 75 21.33 4.70 3.36
N LYS A 76 21.38 4.78 2.02
CA LYS A 76 22.57 4.44 1.23
C LYS A 76 23.73 5.39 1.52
N GLU A 77 23.49 6.70 1.55
CA GLU A 77 24.54 7.68 1.87
C GLU A 77 25.03 7.53 3.31
N VAL A 78 24.12 7.36 4.28
CA VAL A 78 24.48 7.07 5.67
C VAL A 78 25.33 5.80 5.76
N GLY A 79 25.01 4.75 5.00
CA GLY A 79 25.80 3.53 4.96
C GLY A 79 27.22 3.72 4.40
N LYS A 80 27.42 4.60 3.43
CA LYS A 80 28.77 4.95 2.93
C LYS A 80 29.57 5.72 3.97
N LEU A 81 28.97 6.74 4.57
CA LEU A 81 29.62 7.57 5.59
C LEU A 81 30.03 6.74 6.80
N LYS A 82 29.19 5.78 7.24
CA LYS A 82 29.54 4.85 8.32
C LYS A 82 30.79 4.04 7.98
N LYS A 83 30.89 3.47 6.78
CA LYS A 83 32.07 2.72 6.34
C LYS A 83 33.33 3.58 6.31
N GLU A 84 33.22 4.84 5.89
CA GLU A 84 34.34 5.77 5.89
C GLU A 84 34.78 6.12 7.31
N ILE A 85 33.83 6.36 8.22
CA ILE A 85 34.11 6.59 9.64
C ILE A 85 34.82 5.38 10.26
N ASP A 86 34.31 4.17 10.02
CA ASP A 86 34.91 2.94 10.54
C ASP A 86 36.34 2.77 10.00
N PHE A 87 36.55 2.96 8.70
CA PHE A 87 37.87 2.88 8.08
C PHE A 87 38.87 3.90 8.66
N LEU A 88 38.43 5.15 8.84
CA LEU A 88 39.27 6.19 9.43
C LEU A 88 39.56 5.88 10.90
N SER A 89 38.57 5.42 11.66
CA SER A 89 38.75 4.99 13.05
C SER A 89 39.79 3.88 13.15
N ASP A 90 39.74 2.87 12.29
CA ASP A 90 40.72 1.78 12.27
C ASP A 90 42.12 2.24 11.84
N SER A 91 42.21 3.29 11.02
CA SER A 91 43.49 3.82 10.52
C SER A 91 44.20 4.75 11.51
N TYR A 92 43.46 5.35 12.44
CA TYR A 92 43.96 6.35 13.41
C TYR A 92 43.90 5.87 14.87
N ASN A 93 43.52 4.62 15.14
CA ASN A 93 43.71 3.92 16.42
C ASN A 93 44.90 2.96 16.35
#